data_AF-A0A0K1FCL6-F1
#
_entry.id   AF-A0A0K1FCL6-F1
#
_cell.length_a   1.000
_cell.length_b   1.000
_cell.length_c   1.000
_cell.angle_alpha   90.00
_cell.angle_beta   90.00
_cell.angle_gamma   90.00
#
_symmetry.space_group_name_H-M   'P 1'
#
loop_
_entity.id
_entity.type
_entity.pdbx_description
1 polymer ?
#
loop_
_entity_poly.entity_id
_entity_poly.type
_entity_poly.pdbx_seq_one_letter_code
_entity_poly.pdbx_strand_id
1 'polypeptide(L)' 'MDFLWPRHRLVVECHGGHHFQTDQQRLADMHRVRRLRDHGYRVEEISRLDMQAPDEVVARVTRALAAQERLLRLV' A
#
# COMPACT_ATOMS: atom_id res chain seq x y z
N MET A 1 -1.67 8.40 -0.21
CA MET A 1 -1.14 7.56 0.87
C MET A 1 -1.83 7.94 2.15
N ASP A 2 -2.39 6.95 2.84
CA ASP A 2 -3.06 7.17 4.13
C ASP A 2 -2.17 6.75 5.28
N PHE A 3 -1.35 5.71 5.09
CA PHE A 3 -0.36 5.28 6.06
C PHE A 3 1.02 5.05 5.42
N LEU A 4 2.06 5.47 6.14
CA LEU A 4 3.45 5.31 5.76
C LEU A 4 4.26 4.85 6.98
N TRP A 5 4.95 3.71 6.86
CA TRP A 5 5.92 3.22 7.83
C TRP A 5 7.32 3.16 7.18
N PRO A 6 8.12 4.24 7.29
CA PRO A 6 9.41 4.33 6.59
C PRO A 6 10.40 3.25 7.01
N ARG A 7 10.44 2.91 8.31
CA ARG A 7 11.31 1.85 8.86
C ARG A 7 11.04 0.48 8.24
N HIS A 8 9.80 0.23 7.85
CA HIS A 8 9.36 -1.03 7.26
C HIS A 8 9.24 -0.95 5.74
N ARG A 9 9.58 0.19 5.13
CA ARG A 9 9.32 0.47 3.72
C ARG A 9 7.91 0.02 3.28
N LEU A 10 6.90 0.34 4.07
CA LEU A 10 5.51 -0.04 3.80
C LEU A 10 4.61 1.20 3.66
N VAL A 11 3.80 1.21 2.61
CA VAL A 11 2.71 2.15 2.37
C VAL A 11 1.40 1.38 2.32
N VAL A 12 0.35 1.93 2.94
CA VAL A 12 -1.03 1.44 2.78
C VAL A 12 -1.90 2.59 2.27
N GLU A 13 -2.68 2.31 1.23
CA GLU A 13 -3.63 3.24 0.62
C GLU A 13 -5.03 2.65 0.66
N CYS A 14 -5.98 3.41 1.17
CA CYS A 14 -7.38 3.05 1.28
C CYS A 14 -8.16 3.75 0.18
N HIS A 15 -8.52 3.02 -0.87
CA HIS A 15 -9.24 3.56 -2.00
C HIS A 15 -10.76 3.59 -1.72
N GLY A 16 -11.27 4.77 -1.39
CA GLY A 16 -12.69 5.09 -1.53
C GLY A 16 -13.09 5.24 -3.01
N GLY A 17 -14.36 5.00 -3.37
CA GLY A 17 -14.86 5.01 -4.76
C GLY A 17 -14.72 6.33 -5.55
N HIS A 18 -13.99 7.31 -5.05
CA HIS A 18 -13.74 8.61 -5.69
C HIS A 18 -12.30 8.79 -6.22
N HIS A 19 -11.42 7.78 -6.15
CA HIS A 19 -10.01 7.93 -6.57
C HIS A 19 -9.73 7.83 -8.08
N PHE A 20 -10.74 7.63 -8.92
CA PHE A 20 -10.57 7.53 -10.39
C PHE A 20 -11.45 8.51 -11.15
N GLN A 21 -11.52 9.77 -10.70
CA GLN A 21 -12.33 10.78 -11.38
C GLN A 21 -11.73 11.22 -12.71
N THR A 22 -10.41 11.02 -12.96
CA THR A 22 -9.77 11.26 -14.26
C THR A 22 -8.66 10.26 -14.59
N ASP A 23 -8.41 10.03 -15.88
CA ASP A 23 -7.27 9.24 -16.38
C ASP A 23 -5.92 9.82 -15.93
N GLN A 24 -5.84 11.15 -15.81
CA GLN A 24 -4.61 11.83 -15.34
C GLN A 24 -4.29 11.47 -13.89
N GLN A 25 -5.29 11.41 -13.01
CA GLN A 25 -5.10 10.97 -11.62
C GLN A 25 -4.62 9.53 -11.57
N ARG A 26 -5.22 8.64 -12.38
CA ARG A 26 -4.81 7.24 -12.49
C ARG A 26 -3.35 7.10 -12.95
N LEU A 27 -2.94 7.83 -13.98
CA LEU A 27 -1.56 7.79 -14.47
C LEU A 27 -0.57 8.31 -13.43
N ALA A 28 -0.88 9.42 -12.76
CA ALA A 28 -0.04 9.96 -11.69
C ALA A 28 0.10 8.97 -10.52
N ASP A 29 -0.99 8.29 -10.17
CA ASP A 29 -1.02 7.25 -9.14
C ASP A 29 -0.11 6.07 -9.49
N MET A 30 -0.24 5.55 -10.72
CA MET A 30 0.63 4.49 -11.24
C MET A 30 2.11 4.88 -11.21
N HIS A 31 2.44 6.12 -11.59
CA HIS A 31 3.82 6.61 -11.54
C HIS A 31 4.35 6.70 -10.10
N ARG A 32 3.53 7.17 -9.16
CA ARG A 32 3.88 7.25 -7.75
C ARG A 32 4.13 5.87 -7.14
N VAL A 33 3.22 4.92 -7.39
CA VAL A 33 3.36 3.52 -6.92
C VAL A 33 4.60 2.86 -7.49
N ARG A 34 4.90 3.07 -8.78
CA ARG A 34 6.15 2.58 -9.40
C ARG A 34 7.38 3.12 -8.67
N ARG A 35 7.48 4.44 -8.48
CA ARG A 35 8.63 5.03 -7.78
C ARG A 35 8.82 4.48 -6.37
N LEU A 36 7.74 4.27 -5.62
CA LEU A 36 7.83 3.66 -4.29
C LEU A 36 8.43 2.25 -4.35
N ARG A 37 7.90 1.42 -5.25
CA ARG A 37 8.39 0.06 -5.46
C ARG A 37 9.86 0.04 -5.89
N ASP A 38 10.27 0.95 -6.75
CA ASP A 38 11.67 1.10 -7.18
C ASP A 38 12.61 1.46 -6.00
N HIS A 39 12.09 2.14 -4.97
CA HIS A 39 12.82 2.45 -3.74
C HIS A 39 12.68 1.35 -2.66
N GLY A 40 12.18 0.18 -3.05
CA GLY A 40 12.00 -0.97 -2.17
C GLY A 40 10.83 -0.85 -1.20
N TYR A 41 9.87 0.05 -1.46
CA TYR A 41 8.63 0.08 -0.70
C TYR A 41 7.64 -0.96 -1.20
N ARG A 42 7.02 -1.67 -0.25
CA ARG A 42 5.77 -2.40 -0.49
C ARG A 42 4.60 -1.41 -0.40
N VAL A 43 3.66 -1.53 -1.33
CA VAL A 43 2.44 -0.71 -1.36
C VAL A 43 1.24 -1.66 -1.31
N GLU A 44 0.45 -1.55 -0.25
CA GLU A 44 -0.83 -2.26 -0.09
C GLU A 44 -1.98 -1.32 -0.43
N GLU A 45 -2.78 -1.72 -1.40
CA GLU A 45 -3.99 -1.00 -1.80
C GLU A 45 -5.21 -1.75 -1.26
N ILE A 46 -6.01 -1.06 -0.44
CA ILE A 46 -7.20 -1.55 0.25
C ILE A 46 -8.41 -0.85 -0.35
N SER A 47 -9.25 -1.58 -1.06
CA SER A 47 -10.46 -1.05 -1.68
C SER A 47 -11.61 -0.96 -0.68
N ARG A 48 -12.68 -0.27 -1.09
CA ARG A 48 -13.97 -0.30 -0.37
C ARG A 48 -14.53 -1.72 -0.18
N LEU A 49 -14.24 -2.66 -1.09
CA LEU A 49 -14.71 -4.05 -0.94
C LEU A 49 -13.91 -4.77 0.14
N ASP A 50 -12.60 -4.58 0.21
CA ASP A 50 -11.76 -5.14 1.27
C ASP A 50 -12.21 -4.68 2.66
N MET A 51 -12.68 -3.43 2.77
CA MET A 51 -13.19 -2.86 4.02
C MET A 51 -14.46 -3.55 4.56
N GLN A 52 -15.12 -4.41 3.78
CA GLN A 52 -16.23 -5.23 4.27
C GLN A 52 -15.78 -6.36 5.21
N ALA A 53 -14.48 -6.70 5.18
CA ALA A 53 -13.85 -7.68 6.05
C ALA A 53 -12.65 -7.05 6.78
N PRO A 54 -12.88 -6.20 7.80
CA PRO A 54 -11.83 -5.39 8.43
C PRO A 54 -10.72 -6.23 9.07
N ASP A 55 -11.05 -7.40 9.58
CA ASP A 55 -10.15 -8.40 10.13
C ASP A 55 -9.19 -8.98 9.07
N GLU A 56 -9.66 -9.17 7.84
CA GLU A 56 -8.79 -9.57 6.71
C GLU A 56 -7.83 -8.45 6.31
N VAL A 57 -8.30 -7.19 6.32
CA VAL A 57 -7.45 -6.01 6.07
C VAL A 57 -6.33 -5.92 7.10
N VAL A 58 -6.67 -6.03 8.39
CA VAL A 58 -5.67 -6.01 9.47
C VAL A 58 -4.68 -7.16 9.32
N ALA A 59 -5.16 -8.37 9.00
CA ALA A 59 -4.29 -9.52 8.78
C ALA A 59 -3.35 -9.30 7.57
N ARG A 60 -3.85 -8.70 6.48
CA ARG A 60 -3.06 -8.36 5.29
C ARG A 60 -1.95 -7.37 5.61
N VAL A 61 -2.26 -6.28 6.32
CA VAL A 61 -1.27 -5.27 6.76
C VAL A 61 -0.24 -5.91 7.70
N THR A 62 -0.69 -6.76 8.63
CA THR A 62 0.19 -7.48 9.56
C THR A 62 1.19 -8.38 8.81
N ARG A 63 0.71 -9.14 7.81
CA ARG A 63 1.59 -9.97 6.97
C ARG A 63 2.57 -9.12 6.16
N ALA A 64 2.14 -7.97 5.64
CA ALA A 64 2.98 -7.06 4.88
C ALA A 64 4.12 -6.48 5.73
N LEU A 65 3.82 -6.04 6.95
CA LEU A 65 4.81 -5.58 7.93
C LEU A 65 5.83 -6.69 8.22
N ALA A 66 5.36 -7.88 8.62
CA ALA A 66 6.24 -8.99 8.95
C ALA A 66 7.13 -9.43 7.77
N ALA A 67 6.60 -9.39 6.55
CA ALA A 67 7.38 -9.70 5.35
C ALA A 67 8.48 -8.68 5.10
N GLN A 68 8.17 -7.38 5.21
CA GLN A 68 9.16 -6.32 5.05
C GLN A 68 10.22 -6.35 6.16
N GLU A 69 9.83 -6.60 7.42
CA GLU A 69 10.81 -6.77 8.50
C GLU A 69 11.81 -7.89 8.19
N ARG A 70 11.34 -9.04 7.67
CA ARG A 70 12.23 -10.13 7.28
C ARG A 70 13.15 -9.74 6.13
N LEU A 71 12.63 -9.06 5.11
CA LEU A 71 13.42 -8.62 3.96
C LEU A 71 14.51 -7.61 4.36
N LEU A 72 14.19 -6.68 5.26
CA LEU A 72 15.10 -5.62 5.70
C LEU A 72 16.11 -6.08 6.75
N ARG A 73 15.83 -7.18 7.47
CA ARG A 73 16.75 -7.80 8.45
C ARG A 73 17.72 -8.83 7.85
N LEU A 74 17.56 -9.17 6.56
CA LEU A 74 18.48 -10.03 5.81
C LEU A 74 19.51 -9.24 4.99
N VAL A 75 19.69 -7.95 5.32
CA VAL A 75 20.75 -7.07 4.79
C VAL A 75 21.79 -6.83 5.87
#